data_AF-A0A4Q3WX64-F1
#
_entry.id   AF-A0A4Q3WX64-F1
#
_cell.length_a   1.000
_cell.length_b   1.000
_cell.length_c   1.000
_cell.angle_alpha   90.00
_cell.angle_beta   90.00
_cell.angle_gamma   90.00
#
_symmetry.space_group_name_H-M   'P 1'
#
loop_
_entity.id
_entity.type
_entity.pdbx_description
1 polymer ?
#
loop_
_entity_poly.entity_id
_entity_poly.type
_entity_poly.pdbx_seq_one_letter_code
_entity_poly.pdbx_strand_id
1 'polypeptide(L)'
;MQASLMCCGVSKSGSPTSKLSTSSPAARMALARAETARVGDGAIRLIRSDNMVWTFVFELGSETFVLTFRALRLVLVALSNRRKSYPCSKRPANTFCLPMTPETTPAETATSAPKAEAEAETVTPFEIPTWEDDETLATAIYRALFVICTAGFLAYAQWHAPDNWSGTIGQNWGRWVSTSVLCNFVLPLGIVWMFFGQGLVYQDWLKHQKHNAWNYGWNFSKIKRHALIALGCWAVSIPVIFIITRNSAVRDFYLHDYFPPTGNIQQWAFLLGTLTLYMFCWEWFFRGFMLFGTAQGLGAVLSIAVQAGLFGLTHYGKPPFEMWSAFAGGLVLGTLAWREKSFAPAFFIHALIHLTLAVFIHI
;
A
#
# COMPACT_ATOMS: atom_id res chain seq x y z
N MET A 1 -20.82 -57.93 46.33
CA MET A 1 -19.67 -57.16 46.86
C MET A 1 -19.78 -55.75 46.32
N GLN A 2 -19.90 -54.78 47.24
CA GLN A 2 -19.62 -53.33 47.20
C GLN A 2 -19.65 -52.57 45.85
N ALA A 3 -20.12 -51.34 45.70
CA ALA A 3 -20.93 -50.35 46.45
C ALA A 3 -21.00 -49.14 45.47
N SER A 4 -22.18 -48.70 45.02
CA SER A 4 -22.96 -47.54 45.52
C SER A 4 -22.42 -46.12 45.21
N LEU A 5 -23.14 -45.45 44.30
CA LEU A 5 -23.68 -44.07 44.33
C LEU A 5 -22.76 -42.83 44.50
N MET A 6 -22.96 -41.83 43.62
CA MET A 6 -23.44 -40.50 44.03
C MET A 6 -23.98 -39.68 42.86
N CYS A 7 -25.29 -39.42 42.88
CA CYS A 7 -25.97 -38.30 42.22
C CYS A 7 -26.36 -37.29 43.31
N CYS A 8 -25.96 -36.03 43.19
CA CYS A 8 -26.63 -34.90 43.85
C CYS A 8 -26.59 -33.69 42.91
N GLY A 9 -27.77 -33.16 42.60
CA GLY A 9 -27.94 -31.89 41.90
C GLY A 9 -27.75 -30.69 42.83
N VAL A 10 -27.53 -29.52 42.23
CA VAL A 10 -27.72 -28.23 42.89
C VAL A 10 -28.45 -27.29 41.93
N SER A 11 -29.47 -26.66 42.50
CA SER A 11 -30.48 -25.80 41.92
C SER A 11 -29.98 -24.36 41.69
N LYS A 12 -30.73 -23.65 40.84
CA LYS A 12 -30.65 -22.22 40.48
C LYS A 12 -30.43 -21.24 41.64
N SER A 13 -29.62 -20.20 41.38
CA SER A 13 -29.79 -18.83 41.91
C SER A 13 -29.18 -17.87 40.88
N GLY A 14 -29.94 -17.01 40.23
CA GLY A 14 -30.39 -15.74 40.79
C GLY A 14 -29.53 -14.61 40.19
N SER A 15 -30.03 -13.96 39.14
CA SER A 15 -29.46 -12.78 38.51
C SER A 15 -29.51 -11.57 39.46
N PRO A 16 -28.46 -10.73 39.55
CA PRO A 16 -28.60 -9.40 40.13
C PRO A 16 -29.06 -8.40 39.07
N THR A 17 -30.16 -7.72 39.38
CA THR A 17 -30.68 -6.54 38.67
C THR A 17 -29.75 -5.33 38.81
N SER A 18 -29.95 -4.40 37.89
CA SER A 18 -29.14 -3.22 37.59
C SER A 18 -29.00 -2.23 38.75
N LYS A 19 -27.78 -1.71 38.92
CA LYS A 19 -27.57 -0.41 39.59
C LYS A 19 -27.62 0.68 38.55
N LEU A 20 -28.49 1.66 38.78
CA LEU A 20 -28.54 2.94 38.08
C LEU A 20 -27.26 3.72 38.43
N SER A 21 -26.40 3.99 37.45
CA SER A 21 -25.38 5.03 37.53
C SER A 21 -25.64 6.06 36.44
N THR A 22 -26.36 7.11 36.82
CA THR A 22 -26.48 8.36 36.08
C THR A 22 -25.13 9.08 36.06
N SER A 23 -24.54 9.25 34.86
CA SER A 23 -24.08 10.56 34.35
C SER A 23 -23.27 10.40 33.05
N SER A 24 -23.67 11.17 32.02
CA SER A 24 -23.19 11.25 30.63
C SER A 24 -21.68 11.16 30.34
N PRO A 25 -21.27 10.41 29.30
CA PRO A 25 -20.02 10.65 28.56
C PRO A 25 -20.22 11.09 27.09
N ALA A 26 -21.46 11.38 26.65
CA ALA A 26 -21.74 11.66 25.24
C ALA A 26 -21.06 12.95 24.70
N ALA A 27 -20.95 14.00 25.52
CA ALA A 27 -20.36 15.27 25.07
C ALA A 27 -18.83 15.20 24.87
N ARG A 28 -18.11 14.41 25.69
CA ARG A 28 -16.65 14.23 25.53
C ARG A 28 -16.32 13.30 24.36
N MET A 29 -17.16 12.30 24.09
CA MET A 29 -17.03 11.46 22.88
C MET A 29 -17.34 12.23 21.60
N ALA A 30 -18.30 13.15 21.63
CA ALA A 30 -18.60 14.01 20.48
C ALA A 30 -17.44 14.97 20.16
N LEU A 31 -16.79 15.54 21.18
CA LEU A 31 -15.63 16.41 20.99
C LEU A 31 -14.41 15.63 20.45
N ALA A 32 -14.14 14.44 21.01
CA ALA A 32 -13.07 13.56 20.54
C ALA A 32 -13.30 13.07 19.10
N ARG A 33 -14.54 12.76 18.72
CA ARG A 33 -14.93 12.42 17.33
C ARG A 33 -14.82 13.61 16.38
N ALA A 34 -15.13 14.82 16.85
CA ALA A 34 -14.99 16.04 16.04
C ALA A 34 -13.52 16.40 15.78
N GLU A 35 -12.63 16.21 16.75
CA GLU A 35 -11.18 16.37 16.53
C GLU A 35 -10.62 15.28 15.59
N THR A 36 -10.98 14.02 15.77
CA THR A 36 -10.54 12.94 14.85
C THR A 36 -11.09 13.14 13.43
N ALA A 37 -12.33 13.64 13.28
CA ALA A 37 -12.89 14.00 11.98
C ALA A 37 -12.10 15.14 11.31
N ARG A 38 -11.68 16.17 12.07
CA ARG A 38 -10.83 17.25 11.54
C ARG A 38 -9.43 16.78 11.13
N VAL A 39 -8.83 15.84 11.89
CA VAL A 39 -7.55 15.22 11.52
C VAL A 39 -7.70 14.38 10.24
N GLY A 40 -8.83 13.66 10.11
CA GLY A 40 -9.19 12.93 8.88
C GLY A 40 -9.36 13.84 7.67
N ASP A 41 -10.09 14.95 7.79
CA ASP A 41 -10.31 15.91 6.70
C ASP A 41 -9.01 16.64 6.29
N GLY A 42 -8.13 16.95 7.25
CA GLY A 42 -6.80 17.52 7.00
C GLY A 42 -5.91 16.56 6.21
N ALA A 43 -5.88 15.28 6.58
CA ALA A 43 -5.15 14.24 5.87
C ALA A 43 -5.73 13.97 4.48
N ILE A 44 -7.06 13.95 4.33
CA ILE A 44 -7.76 13.76 3.05
C ILE A 44 -7.49 14.93 2.07
N ARG A 45 -7.39 16.18 2.55
CA ARG A 45 -7.00 17.32 1.71
C ARG A 45 -5.56 17.23 1.20
N LEU A 46 -4.62 16.75 2.02
CA LEU A 46 -3.24 16.53 1.59
C LEU A 46 -3.12 15.36 0.59
N ILE A 47 -3.95 14.32 0.73
CA ILE A 47 -4.01 13.16 -0.19
C ILE A 47 -4.57 13.55 -1.59
N ARG A 48 -5.36 14.63 -1.69
CA ARG A 48 -5.91 15.15 -2.96
C ARG A 48 -5.04 16.21 -3.66
N SER A 49 -3.90 16.59 -3.09
CA SER A 49 -2.99 17.55 -3.71
C SER A 49 -2.18 16.88 -4.82
N ASP A 50 -2.53 17.16 -6.07
CA ASP A 50 -1.82 16.71 -7.29
C ASP A 50 -0.42 17.34 -7.47
N ASN A 51 0.08 18.10 -6.50
CA ASN A 51 1.30 18.90 -6.59
C ASN A 51 2.40 18.43 -5.61
N MET A 52 2.73 17.14 -5.61
CA MET A 52 3.92 16.66 -4.91
C MET A 52 5.19 17.15 -5.64
N VAL A 53 6.00 17.91 -4.92
CA VAL A 53 7.33 18.35 -5.33
C VAL A 53 8.32 17.82 -4.32
N TRP A 54 9.23 16.96 -4.76
CA TRP A 54 10.34 16.49 -3.94
C TRP A 54 11.58 17.32 -4.29
N THR A 55 12.11 18.06 -3.32
CA THR A 55 13.36 18.80 -3.49
C THR A 55 14.42 18.12 -2.65
N PHE A 56 15.49 17.68 -3.29
CA PHE A 56 16.65 17.10 -2.63
C PHE A 56 17.83 18.02 -2.82
N VAL A 57 18.52 18.32 -1.73
CA VAL A 57 19.76 19.08 -1.73
C VAL A 57 20.85 18.10 -1.32
N PHE A 58 21.88 17.96 -2.15
CA PHE A 58 23.04 17.13 -1.87
C PHE A 58 24.29 17.98 -1.94
N GLU A 59 25.19 17.79 -0.98
CA GLU A 59 26.52 18.40 -0.99
C GLU A 59 27.55 17.34 -1.39
N LEU A 60 28.35 17.65 -2.42
CA LEU A 60 29.44 16.79 -2.88
C LEU A 60 30.72 17.63 -2.92
N GLY A 61 31.53 17.55 -1.87
CA GLY A 61 32.71 18.42 -1.72
C GLY A 61 32.30 19.86 -1.42
N SER A 62 32.78 20.83 -2.21
CA SER A 62 32.41 22.25 -2.10
C SER A 62 31.19 22.65 -2.94
N GLU A 63 30.59 21.70 -3.66
CA GLU A 63 29.51 21.96 -4.61
C GLU A 63 28.15 21.47 -4.08
N THR A 64 27.14 22.32 -4.21
CA THR A 64 25.76 22.00 -3.81
C THR A 64 24.90 21.68 -5.04
N PHE A 65 24.29 20.51 -5.06
CA PHE A 65 23.40 20.04 -6.11
C PHE A 65 21.96 20.01 -5.63
N VAL A 66 21.06 20.70 -6.33
CA VAL A 66 19.62 20.74 -6.03
C VAL A 66 18.84 19.97 -7.10
N LEU A 67 18.28 18.83 -6.71
CA LEU A 67 17.42 17.99 -7.56
C LEU A 67 15.96 18.19 -7.16
N THR A 68 15.21 18.90 -7.99
CA THR A 68 13.77 19.09 -7.80
C THR A 68 12.97 18.18 -8.72
N PHE A 69 12.32 17.17 -8.15
CA PHE A 69 11.36 16.32 -8.85
C PHE A 69 9.96 16.89 -8.65
N ARG A 70 9.45 17.56 -9.69
CA ARG A 70 8.00 17.77 -9.85
C ARG A 70 7.40 16.54 -10.53
N ALA A 71 6.24 16.07 -10.07
CA ALA A 71 5.46 15.09 -10.81
C ALA A 71 5.30 15.56 -12.27
N LEU A 72 5.88 14.82 -13.23
CA LEU A 72 5.95 15.22 -14.63
C LEU A 72 4.53 15.40 -15.20
N ARG A 73 4.13 16.64 -15.50
CA ARG A 73 2.89 16.94 -16.20
C ARG A 73 3.13 16.76 -17.70
N LEU A 74 3.03 15.53 -18.20
CA LEU A 74 2.96 15.27 -19.65
C LEU A 74 1.54 15.62 -20.11
N VAL A 75 1.31 16.90 -20.41
CA VAL A 75 0.06 17.37 -21.03
C VAL A 75 0.21 17.21 -22.53
N LEU A 76 -0.26 16.09 -23.07
CA LEU A 76 -0.53 15.99 -24.51
C LEU A 76 -1.86 16.71 -24.75
N VAL A 77 -1.78 17.99 -25.13
CA VAL A 77 -2.95 18.77 -25.55
C VAL A 77 -3.37 18.26 -26.93
N ALA A 78 -4.34 17.34 -26.97
CA ALA A 78 -5.17 17.12 -28.14
C ALA A 78 -6.50 17.86 -27.89
N LEU A 79 -6.61 19.07 -28.42
CA LEU A 79 -7.86 19.83 -28.44
C LEU A 79 -8.89 19.09 -29.29
N SER A 80 -9.87 18.46 -28.66
CA SER A 80 -11.14 18.13 -29.31
C SER A 80 -12.28 18.60 -28.44
N ASN A 81 -12.79 19.77 -28.81
CA ASN A 81 -13.87 20.48 -28.15
C ASN A 81 -15.18 19.76 -28.47
N ARG A 82 -15.71 18.95 -27.54
CA ARG A 82 -17.13 18.55 -27.56
C ARG A 82 -17.71 18.69 -26.16
N ARG A 83 -18.39 19.82 -25.94
CA ARG A 83 -19.37 19.96 -24.86
C ARG A 83 -20.51 18.96 -25.12
N LYS A 84 -20.70 18.00 -24.23
CA LYS A 84 -21.97 17.28 -24.11
C LYS A 84 -22.67 17.77 -22.86
N SER A 85 -23.78 18.48 -23.07
CA SER A 85 -24.73 18.89 -22.06
C SER A 85 -25.42 17.65 -21.47
N TYR A 86 -25.52 17.57 -20.14
CA TYR A 86 -26.36 16.59 -19.46
C TYR A 86 -27.75 17.19 -19.22
N PRO A 87 -28.87 16.52 -19.57
CA PRO A 87 -30.19 16.97 -19.19
C PRO A 87 -30.51 16.59 -17.74
N CYS A 88 -31.02 17.57 -17.00
CA CYS A 88 -31.52 17.45 -15.62
C CYS A 88 -32.80 16.59 -15.60
N SER A 89 -32.85 15.60 -14.71
CA SER A 89 -34.02 14.73 -14.54
C SER A 89 -35.14 15.45 -13.78
N LYS A 90 -36.35 15.40 -14.32
CA LYS A 90 -37.59 15.84 -13.69
C LYS A 90 -37.94 14.89 -12.54
N ARG A 91 -38.18 15.40 -11.33
CA ARG A 91 -38.99 14.72 -10.29
C ARG A 91 -40.43 15.27 -10.35
N PRO A 92 -41.46 14.44 -10.13
CA PRO A 92 -42.84 14.90 -10.10
C PRO A 92 -43.17 15.61 -8.78
N ALA A 93 -44.04 16.61 -8.88
CA ALA A 93 -44.58 17.39 -7.78
C ALA A 93 -45.50 16.51 -6.92
N ASN A 94 -45.29 16.53 -5.60
CA ASN A 94 -46.32 16.18 -4.63
C ASN A 94 -46.47 17.34 -3.64
N THR A 95 -47.71 17.77 -3.57
CA THR A 95 -48.33 18.86 -2.82
C THR A 95 -48.12 18.72 -1.32
N PHE A 96 -47.77 19.81 -0.63
CA PHE A 96 -47.87 19.90 0.82
C PHE A 96 -48.37 21.31 1.20
N CYS A 97 -49.66 21.39 1.55
CA CYS A 97 -50.29 22.58 2.14
C CYS A 97 -50.03 22.59 3.65
N LEU A 98 -49.76 23.78 4.21
CA LEU A 98 -49.64 24.04 5.65
C LEU A 98 -51.03 24.32 6.27
N PRO A 99 -51.26 24.03 7.57
CA PRO A 99 -52.53 24.28 8.24
C PRO A 99 -52.57 25.65 8.96
N MET A 100 -53.76 26.25 9.01
CA MET A 100 -54.14 27.32 9.94
C MET A 100 -55.31 26.83 10.80
N THR A 101 -55.28 27.14 12.10
CA THR A 101 -56.33 26.92 13.11
C THR A 101 -56.95 28.28 13.52
N PRO A 102 -57.94 28.36 14.41
CA PRO A 102 -59.17 27.56 14.58
C PRO A 102 -60.45 28.45 14.67
N GLU A 103 -61.63 27.86 14.50
CA GLU A 103 -62.89 28.48 14.95
C GLU A 103 -63.82 27.42 15.57
N THR A 104 -64.67 27.87 16.48
CA THR A 104 -65.16 27.15 17.66
C THR A 104 -66.57 26.54 17.57
N THR A 105 -66.75 25.39 18.26
CA THR A 105 -67.96 24.84 18.98
C THR A 105 -69.18 24.30 18.20
N PRO A 106 -70.03 23.40 18.79
CA PRO A 106 -69.79 22.40 19.85
C PRO A 106 -70.44 20.99 19.61
N ALA A 107 -69.90 20.02 20.37
CA ALA A 107 -70.55 18.84 20.96
C ALA A 107 -71.30 17.80 20.08
N GLU A 108 -70.70 16.62 19.93
CA GLU A 108 -71.47 15.37 20.05
C GLU A 108 -70.59 14.24 20.64
N THR A 109 -71.14 13.61 21.67
CA THR A 109 -70.50 12.61 22.52
C THR A 109 -70.59 11.24 21.86
N ALA A 110 -69.47 10.64 21.48
CA ALA A 110 -69.43 9.23 21.07
C ALA A 110 -68.23 8.52 21.71
N THR A 111 -68.55 7.76 22.75
CA THR A 111 -67.67 6.84 23.46
C THR A 111 -67.18 5.75 22.49
N SER A 112 -65.87 5.68 22.23
CA SER A 112 -65.26 4.49 21.60
C SER A 112 -63.98 4.10 22.34
N ALA A 113 -63.93 2.82 22.72
CA ALA A 113 -62.89 2.21 23.53
C ALA A 113 -61.50 2.25 22.85
N PRO A 114 -60.39 2.27 23.59
CA PRO A 114 -59.06 2.32 22.98
C PRO A 114 -58.73 0.96 22.36
N LYS A 115 -58.55 0.95 21.03
CA LYS A 115 -57.85 -0.14 20.34
C LYS A 115 -56.37 -0.06 20.70
N ALA A 116 -55.89 -1.06 21.42
CA ALA A 116 -54.46 -1.29 21.61
C ALA A 116 -53.86 -1.66 20.24
N GLU A 117 -53.17 -0.70 19.62
CA GLU A 117 -52.29 -0.99 18.48
C GLU A 117 -51.03 -1.65 19.05
N ALA A 118 -50.94 -2.97 18.88
CA ALA A 118 -49.70 -3.69 19.08
C ALA A 118 -48.74 -3.27 17.96
N GLU A 119 -47.70 -2.50 18.30
CA GLU A 119 -46.54 -2.29 17.44
C GLU A 119 -45.92 -3.66 17.15
N ALA A 120 -46.21 -4.20 15.96
CA ALA A 120 -45.49 -5.35 15.45
C ALA A 120 -44.06 -4.89 15.14
N GLU A 121 -43.12 -5.22 16.02
CA GLU A 121 -41.68 -5.12 15.75
C GLU A 121 -41.41 -5.85 14.43
N THR A 122 -41.14 -5.08 13.37
CA THR A 122 -40.63 -5.61 12.11
C THR A 122 -39.23 -6.16 12.39
N VAL A 123 -39.15 -7.47 12.66
CA VAL A 123 -37.89 -8.20 12.76
C VAL A 123 -37.24 -8.15 11.37
N THR A 124 -36.25 -7.26 11.21
CA THR A 124 -35.42 -7.24 10.01
C THR A 124 -34.70 -8.58 9.89
N PRO A 125 -34.70 -9.23 8.72
CA PRO A 125 -34.00 -10.49 8.53
C PRO A 125 -32.54 -10.36 8.97
N PHE A 126 -32.03 -11.34 9.71
CA PHE A 126 -30.62 -11.41 10.07
C PHE A 126 -29.79 -11.59 8.80
N GLU A 127 -29.14 -10.51 8.35
CA GLU A 127 -28.14 -10.57 7.29
C GLU A 127 -26.90 -11.26 7.86
N ILE A 128 -26.43 -12.32 7.20
CA ILE A 128 -25.19 -13.00 7.57
C ILE A 128 -24.06 -11.97 7.37
N PRO A 129 -23.30 -11.62 8.41
CA PRO A 129 -22.17 -10.71 8.26
C PRO A 129 -21.24 -11.25 7.19
N THR A 130 -21.00 -10.44 6.16
CA THR A 130 -20.02 -10.74 5.13
C THR A 130 -18.66 -10.24 5.61
N TRP A 131 -17.55 -10.80 5.12
CA TRP A 131 -16.22 -10.29 5.47
C TRP A 131 -16.04 -8.79 5.12
N GLU A 132 -16.88 -8.25 4.22
CA GLU A 132 -16.86 -6.85 3.80
C GLU A 132 -17.33 -5.94 4.94
N ASP A 133 -18.14 -6.47 5.85
CA ASP A 133 -18.62 -5.79 7.06
C ASP A 133 -17.52 -5.70 8.15
N ASP A 134 -16.45 -6.51 8.04
CA ASP A 134 -15.28 -6.51 8.94
C ASP A 134 -14.12 -5.60 8.47
N GLU A 135 -14.20 -5.02 7.26
CA GLU A 135 -13.20 -4.06 6.76
C GLU A 135 -13.38 -2.66 7.38
N THR A 136 -12.96 -2.52 8.63
CA THR A 136 -12.83 -1.23 9.32
C THR A 136 -11.46 -0.58 9.05
N LEU A 137 -11.35 0.72 9.33
CA LEU A 137 -10.04 1.41 9.31
C LEU A 137 -9.02 0.72 10.24
N ALA A 138 -9.48 0.20 11.38
CA ALA A 138 -8.61 -0.51 12.32
C ALA A 138 -8.03 -1.79 11.71
N THR A 139 -8.85 -2.59 11.02
CA THR A 139 -8.36 -3.81 10.36
C THR A 139 -7.41 -3.47 9.21
N ALA A 140 -7.66 -2.41 8.45
CA ALA A 140 -6.73 -1.92 7.42
C ALA A 140 -5.37 -1.46 8.01
N ILE A 141 -5.38 -0.75 9.15
CA ILE A 141 -4.16 -0.36 9.86
C ILE A 141 -3.40 -1.60 10.37
N TYR A 142 -4.08 -2.59 10.96
CA TYR A 142 -3.42 -3.82 11.41
C TYR A 142 -2.78 -4.60 10.26
N ARG A 143 -3.44 -4.68 9.08
CA ARG A 143 -2.84 -5.27 7.88
C ARG A 143 -1.59 -4.50 7.45
N ALA A 144 -1.64 -3.17 7.44
CA ALA A 144 -0.48 -2.35 7.09
C ALA A 144 0.69 -2.54 8.07
N LEU A 145 0.43 -2.59 9.38
CA LEU A 145 1.45 -2.87 10.40
C LEU A 145 2.04 -4.27 10.22
N PHE A 146 1.20 -5.27 9.96
CA PHE A 146 1.67 -6.63 9.67
C PHE A 146 2.55 -6.68 8.42
N VAL A 147 2.19 -5.97 7.34
CA VAL A 147 3.02 -5.83 6.14
C VAL A 147 4.35 -5.15 6.46
N ILE A 148 4.37 -4.09 7.27
CA ILE A 148 5.62 -3.42 7.67
C ILE A 148 6.52 -4.36 8.46
N CYS A 149 5.99 -5.06 9.46
CA CYS A 149 6.76 -5.98 10.29
C CYS A 149 7.32 -7.15 9.46
N THR A 150 6.50 -7.75 8.60
CA THR A 150 6.92 -8.87 7.74
C THR A 150 7.90 -8.42 6.66
N ALA A 151 7.68 -7.28 6.01
CA ALA A 151 8.63 -6.71 5.06
C ALA A 151 9.96 -6.37 5.75
N GLY A 152 9.92 -5.75 6.93
CA GLY A 152 11.12 -5.46 7.72
C GLY A 152 11.91 -6.73 8.06
N PHE A 153 11.23 -7.78 8.52
CA PHE A 153 11.86 -9.07 8.81
C PHE A 153 12.47 -9.72 7.56
N LEU A 154 11.73 -9.77 6.45
CA LEU A 154 12.21 -10.39 5.21
C LEU A 154 13.39 -9.62 4.59
N ALA A 155 13.33 -8.28 4.62
CA ALA A 155 14.42 -7.42 4.20
C ALA A 155 15.66 -7.61 5.08
N TYR A 156 15.49 -7.68 6.40
CA TYR A 156 16.57 -7.96 7.35
C TYR A 156 17.19 -9.34 7.11
N ALA A 157 16.36 -10.38 6.93
CA ALA A 157 16.81 -11.74 6.69
C ALA A 157 17.61 -11.86 5.39
N GLN A 158 17.19 -11.18 4.32
CA GLN A 158 17.96 -11.11 3.09
C GLN A 158 19.27 -10.34 3.30
N TRP A 159 19.23 -9.19 3.99
CA TRP A 159 20.42 -8.37 4.20
C TRP A 159 21.51 -9.11 4.99
N HIS A 160 21.14 -9.91 6.00
CA HIS A 160 22.06 -10.74 6.79
C HIS A 160 22.35 -12.11 6.16
N ALA A 161 21.74 -12.44 5.01
CA ALA A 161 21.97 -13.73 4.36
C ALA A 161 23.45 -14.01 4.05
N PRO A 162 24.28 -13.03 3.64
CA PRO A 162 25.70 -13.26 3.37
C PRO A 162 26.54 -13.57 4.62
N ASP A 163 26.09 -13.20 5.82
CA ASP A 163 26.88 -13.33 7.06
C ASP A 163 27.20 -14.78 7.42
N ASN A 164 26.41 -15.73 6.90
CA ASN A 164 26.62 -17.16 7.08
C ASN A 164 27.28 -17.85 5.87
N TRP A 165 27.77 -17.09 4.88
CA TRP A 165 28.45 -17.63 3.70
C TRP A 165 29.96 -17.53 3.85
N SER A 166 30.66 -18.53 3.33
CA SER A 166 32.09 -18.39 3.05
C SER A 166 32.25 -17.65 1.71
N GLY A 167 32.94 -16.52 1.73
CA GLY A 167 33.23 -15.73 0.53
C GLY A 167 32.26 -14.58 0.29
N THR A 168 32.41 -13.91 -0.85
CA THR A 168 31.65 -12.70 -1.18
C THR A 168 30.28 -13.00 -1.79
N ILE A 169 29.43 -11.97 -1.94
CA ILE A 169 28.14 -12.09 -2.63
C ILE A 169 28.35 -12.52 -4.07
N GLY A 170 29.36 -11.99 -4.76
CA GLY A 170 29.70 -12.37 -6.13
C GLY A 170 30.03 -13.86 -6.28
N GLN A 171 30.79 -14.42 -5.34
CA GLN A 171 31.11 -15.86 -5.30
C GLN A 171 29.87 -16.73 -5.03
N ASN A 172 28.92 -16.19 -4.27
CA ASN A 172 27.68 -16.87 -3.88
C ASN A 172 26.45 -16.32 -4.63
N TRP A 173 26.63 -15.75 -5.82
CA TRP A 173 25.59 -14.98 -6.51
C TRP A 173 24.27 -15.74 -6.71
N GLY A 174 24.36 -17.03 -7.05
CA GLY A 174 23.17 -17.88 -7.15
C GLY A 174 22.38 -17.95 -5.85
N ARG A 175 23.06 -18.08 -4.69
CA ARG A 175 22.42 -18.08 -3.37
C ARG A 175 21.81 -16.72 -3.05
N TRP A 176 22.48 -15.62 -3.42
CA TRP A 176 21.96 -14.27 -3.28
C TRP A 176 20.65 -14.06 -4.05
N VAL A 177 20.63 -14.47 -5.31
CA VAL A 177 19.43 -14.38 -6.15
C VAL A 177 18.33 -15.30 -5.63
N SER A 178 18.63 -16.55 -5.25
CA SER A 178 17.63 -17.47 -4.70
C SER A 178 17.03 -16.96 -3.38
N THR A 179 17.86 -16.43 -2.48
CA THR A 179 17.39 -15.79 -1.23
C THR A 179 16.48 -14.61 -1.56
N SER A 180 16.86 -13.79 -2.54
CA SER A 180 16.04 -12.67 -2.98
C SER A 180 14.69 -13.11 -3.56
N VAL A 181 14.68 -14.15 -4.40
CA VAL A 181 13.42 -14.71 -4.93
C VAL A 181 12.54 -15.21 -3.78
N LEU A 182 13.12 -15.86 -2.77
CA LEU A 182 12.38 -16.36 -1.62
C LEU A 182 11.82 -15.22 -0.76
N CYS A 183 12.68 -14.30 -0.30
CA CYS A 183 12.34 -13.25 0.65
C CYS A 183 11.54 -12.10 0.02
N ASN A 184 11.82 -11.74 -1.23
CA ASN A 184 11.20 -10.58 -1.89
C ASN A 184 10.03 -10.95 -2.80
N PHE A 185 9.84 -12.23 -3.12
CA PHE A 185 8.77 -12.63 -4.02
C PHE A 185 7.92 -13.78 -3.48
N VAL A 186 8.50 -14.97 -3.26
CA VAL A 186 7.73 -16.17 -2.90
C VAL A 186 7.04 -16.02 -1.54
N LEU A 187 7.76 -15.62 -0.49
CA LEU A 187 7.17 -15.46 0.84
C LEU A 187 6.15 -14.31 0.91
N PRO A 188 6.43 -13.10 0.39
CA PRO A 188 5.43 -12.03 0.35
C PRO A 188 4.20 -12.40 -0.49
N LEU A 189 4.37 -13.12 -1.60
CA LEU A 189 3.25 -13.62 -2.39
C LEU A 189 2.42 -14.65 -1.62
N GLY A 190 3.08 -15.56 -0.90
CA GLY A 190 2.42 -16.49 0.02
C GLY A 190 1.67 -15.78 1.15
N ILE A 191 2.23 -14.69 1.69
CA ILE A 191 1.56 -13.84 2.69
C ILE A 191 0.30 -13.21 2.09
N VAL A 192 0.39 -12.61 0.90
CA VAL A 192 -0.77 -12.03 0.21
C VAL A 192 -1.84 -13.08 -0.05
N TRP A 193 -1.42 -14.26 -0.51
CA TRP A 193 -2.31 -15.38 -0.78
C TRP A 193 -3.04 -15.87 0.48
N MET A 194 -2.30 -16.08 1.58
CA MET A 194 -2.81 -16.69 2.80
C MET A 194 -3.60 -15.73 3.69
N PHE A 195 -3.15 -14.48 3.83
CA PHE A 195 -3.73 -13.52 4.78
C PHE A 195 -4.59 -12.45 4.13
N PHE A 196 -4.41 -12.18 2.83
CA PHE A 196 -5.13 -11.13 2.11
C PHE A 196 -6.03 -11.68 0.99
N GLY A 197 -6.24 -13.00 0.97
CA GLY A 197 -7.40 -13.63 0.32
C GLY A 197 -7.44 -13.55 -1.20
N GLN A 198 -6.29 -13.43 -1.88
CA GLN A 198 -6.29 -13.37 -3.35
C GLN A 198 -6.29 -14.73 -4.07
N GLY A 199 -6.03 -15.84 -3.37
CA GLY A 199 -6.12 -17.19 -3.93
C GLY A 199 -5.23 -17.44 -5.17
N LEU A 200 -5.20 -18.68 -5.68
CA LEU A 200 -4.73 -18.98 -7.05
C LEU A 200 -5.89 -18.95 -8.07
N VAL A 201 -7.11 -18.90 -7.55
CA VAL A 201 -8.33 -18.81 -8.32
C VAL A 201 -8.69 -17.33 -8.40
N TYR A 202 -8.88 -16.86 -9.61
CA TYR A 202 -9.38 -15.53 -9.86
C TYR A 202 -10.77 -15.37 -9.21
N GLN A 203 -10.93 -14.37 -8.34
CA GLN A 203 -12.18 -14.11 -7.63
C GLN A 203 -12.79 -12.78 -8.07
N ASP A 204 -13.93 -12.87 -8.76
CA ASP A 204 -14.61 -11.73 -9.37
C ASP A 204 -14.97 -10.62 -8.38
N TRP A 205 -15.22 -10.95 -7.11
CA TRP A 205 -15.59 -9.96 -6.08
C TRP A 205 -14.41 -9.09 -5.63
N LEU A 206 -13.17 -9.56 -5.73
CA LEU A 206 -11.98 -8.75 -5.42
C LEU A 206 -11.83 -7.56 -6.38
N LYS A 207 -12.42 -7.60 -7.58
CA LYS A 207 -12.46 -6.45 -8.49
C LYS A 207 -13.24 -5.26 -7.95
N HIS A 208 -14.22 -5.52 -7.08
CA HIS A 208 -15.15 -4.54 -6.58
C HIS A 208 -14.85 -4.08 -5.15
N GLN A 209 -13.81 -4.64 -4.52
CA GLN A 209 -13.29 -4.12 -3.27
C GLN A 209 -12.91 -2.65 -3.46
N LYS A 210 -13.72 -1.78 -2.87
CA LYS A 210 -13.54 -0.32 -2.80
C LYS A 210 -12.15 0.08 -2.28
N HIS A 211 -11.46 -0.84 -1.60
CA HIS A 211 -10.14 -0.71 -1.00
C HIS A 211 -9.02 -1.53 -1.66
N ASN A 212 -9.26 -2.24 -2.77
CA ASN A 212 -8.22 -3.05 -3.42
C ASN A 212 -7.10 -2.14 -3.95
N ALA A 213 -5.95 -2.09 -3.27
CA ALA A 213 -4.83 -1.23 -3.65
C ALA A 213 -4.12 -1.84 -4.86
N TRP A 214 -4.80 -1.75 -6.01
CA TRP A 214 -4.31 -2.02 -7.36
C TRP A 214 -3.63 -3.37 -7.55
N ASN A 215 -4.16 -4.41 -6.89
CA ASN A 215 -3.66 -5.77 -6.97
C ASN A 215 -2.14 -5.83 -6.75
N TYR A 216 -1.62 -5.18 -5.70
CA TYR A 216 -0.18 -5.14 -5.41
C TYR A 216 0.68 -4.70 -6.60
N GLY A 217 0.17 -3.78 -7.42
CA GLY A 217 0.86 -3.24 -8.58
C GLY A 217 0.83 -4.13 -9.84
N TRP A 218 0.07 -5.22 -9.85
CA TRP A 218 -0.13 -6.08 -11.02
C TRP A 218 -1.04 -5.42 -12.08
N ASN A 219 -0.65 -4.25 -12.56
CA ASN A 219 -1.34 -3.52 -13.62
C ASN A 219 -0.39 -3.28 -14.79
N PHE A 220 -0.64 -3.96 -15.90
CA PHE A 220 0.16 -3.84 -17.13
C PHE A 220 -0.61 -3.21 -18.29
N SER A 221 -1.80 -2.66 -18.03
CA SER A 221 -2.65 -2.05 -19.06
C SER A 221 -1.95 -0.93 -19.86
N LYS A 222 -0.96 -0.27 -19.25
CA LYS A 222 -0.20 0.85 -19.83
C LYS A 222 1.29 0.53 -20.04
N ILE A 223 1.62 -0.73 -20.33
CA ILE A 223 3.03 -1.18 -20.42
C ILE A 223 3.90 -0.34 -21.36
N LYS A 224 3.37 0.12 -22.51
CA LYS A 224 4.09 0.99 -23.45
C LYS A 224 4.48 2.33 -22.80
N ARG A 225 3.57 2.91 -22.01
CA ARG A 225 3.84 4.14 -21.25
C ARG A 225 4.86 3.89 -20.14
N HIS A 226 4.76 2.76 -19.43
CA HIS A 226 5.73 2.38 -18.40
C HIS A 226 7.14 2.26 -18.98
N ALA A 227 7.27 1.60 -20.14
CA ALA A 227 8.54 1.46 -20.85
C ALA A 227 9.09 2.82 -21.30
N LEU A 228 8.26 3.72 -21.84
CA LEU A 228 8.72 5.05 -22.27
C LEU A 228 9.19 5.91 -21.10
N ILE A 229 8.46 5.90 -19.98
CA ILE A 229 8.90 6.57 -18.74
C ILE A 229 10.23 5.97 -18.28
N ALA A 230 10.33 4.64 -18.30
CA ALA A 230 11.54 3.95 -17.87
C ALA A 230 12.76 4.31 -18.72
N LEU A 231 12.61 4.33 -20.06
CA LEU A 231 13.66 4.75 -20.98
C LEU A 231 14.06 6.21 -20.75
N GLY A 232 13.10 7.11 -20.49
CA GLY A 232 13.41 8.51 -20.18
C GLY A 232 14.21 8.67 -18.89
N CYS A 233 13.78 8.04 -17.80
CA CYS A 233 14.49 8.05 -16.52
C CYS A 233 15.87 7.38 -16.63
N TRP A 234 15.94 6.24 -17.33
CA TRP A 234 17.18 5.53 -17.58
C TRP A 234 18.17 6.38 -18.37
N ALA A 235 17.75 7.02 -19.47
CA ALA A 235 18.62 7.89 -20.27
C ALA A 235 19.23 9.02 -19.44
N VAL A 236 18.46 9.61 -18.51
CA VAL A 236 18.96 10.63 -17.57
C VAL A 236 19.95 10.04 -16.56
N SER A 237 19.80 8.76 -16.17
CA SER A 237 20.72 8.10 -15.24
C SER A 237 22.07 7.72 -15.86
N ILE A 238 22.15 7.53 -17.19
CA ILE A 238 23.37 7.05 -17.87
C ILE A 238 24.60 7.93 -17.57
N PRO A 239 24.56 9.27 -17.73
CA PRO A 239 25.72 10.11 -17.42
C PRO A 239 26.17 10.00 -15.96
N VAL A 240 25.20 9.91 -15.05
CA VAL A 240 25.47 9.79 -13.60
C VAL A 240 26.16 8.46 -13.30
N ILE A 241 25.63 7.35 -13.82
CA ILE A 241 26.24 6.02 -13.65
C ILE A 241 27.64 6.01 -14.26
N PHE A 242 27.82 6.59 -15.46
CA PHE A 242 29.13 6.66 -16.12
C PHE A 242 30.17 7.41 -15.27
N ILE A 243 29.81 8.52 -14.65
CA ILE A 243 30.72 9.29 -13.78
C ILE A 243 31.08 8.47 -12.54
N ILE A 244 30.08 7.86 -11.89
CA ILE A 244 30.28 7.09 -10.66
C ILE A 244 31.16 5.87 -10.89
N THR A 245 31.01 5.19 -12.03
CA THR A 245 31.79 3.99 -12.37
C THR A 245 33.25 4.32 -12.74
N ARG A 246 33.65 5.59 -12.79
CA ARG A 246 35.07 6.00 -12.88
C ARG A 246 35.77 6.01 -11.53
N ASN A 247 35.05 5.95 -10.43
CA ASN A 247 35.65 5.80 -9.11
C ASN A 247 36.13 4.35 -8.92
N SER A 248 37.43 4.15 -8.64
CA SER A 248 38.01 2.82 -8.47
C SER A 248 37.38 2.03 -7.32
N ALA A 249 37.08 2.68 -6.19
CA ALA A 249 36.46 2.00 -5.04
C ALA A 249 35.06 1.44 -5.37
N VAL A 250 34.30 2.15 -6.22
CA VAL A 250 32.99 1.65 -6.69
C VAL A 250 33.18 0.44 -7.60
N ARG A 251 34.13 0.50 -8.54
CA ARG A 251 34.43 -0.62 -9.44
C ARG A 251 34.88 -1.84 -8.66
N ASP A 252 35.80 -1.66 -7.71
CA ASP A 252 36.37 -2.75 -6.92
C ASP A 252 35.29 -3.47 -6.10
N PHE A 253 34.42 -2.72 -5.43
CA PHE A 253 33.25 -3.27 -4.73
C PHE A 253 32.38 -4.12 -5.66
N TYR A 254 32.03 -3.58 -6.83
CA TYR A 254 31.13 -4.26 -7.75
C TYR A 254 31.77 -5.47 -8.46
N LEU A 255 33.05 -5.40 -8.81
CA LEU A 255 33.78 -6.47 -9.51
C LEU A 255 34.19 -7.61 -8.59
N HIS A 256 34.54 -7.31 -7.33
CA HIS A 256 35.13 -8.30 -6.43
C HIS A 256 34.17 -8.79 -5.34
N ASP A 257 33.30 -7.91 -4.82
CA ASP A 257 32.43 -8.24 -3.70
C ASP A 257 31.00 -8.58 -4.12
N TYR A 258 30.47 -7.87 -5.12
CA TYR A 258 29.04 -7.90 -5.42
C TYR A 258 28.64 -8.76 -6.63
N PHE A 259 29.19 -8.50 -7.82
CA PHE A 259 28.82 -9.24 -9.03
C PHE A 259 29.62 -10.55 -9.18
N PRO A 260 29.01 -11.60 -9.78
CA PRO A 260 29.73 -12.81 -10.11
C PRO A 260 30.75 -12.57 -11.24
N PRO A 261 31.76 -13.45 -11.39
CA PRO A 261 32.72 -13.37 -12.48
C PRO A 261 32.04 -13.42 -13.86
N THR A 262 32.47 -12.54 -14.79
CA THR A 262 31.95 -12.46 -16.17
C THR A 262 33.05 -12.44 -17.24
N GLY A 263 33.78 -13.55 -17.37
CA GLY A 263 34.83 -13.75 -18.36
C GLY A 263 34.38 -14.33 -19.71
N ASN A 264 33.14 -14.83 -19.82
CA ASN A 264 32.60 -15.38 -21.08
C ASN A 264 31.11 -15.06 -21.26
N ILE A 265 30.58 -15.34 -22.46
CA ILE A 265 29.20 -15.00 -22.83
C ILE A 265 28.15 -15.70 -21.95
N GLN A 266 28.43 -16.93 -21.49
CA GLN A 266 27.52 -17.67 -20.61
C GLN A 266 27.42 -17.01 -19.23
N GLN A 267 28.55 -16.58 -18.68
CA GLN A 267 28.61 -15.86 -17.41
C GLN A 267 27.94 -14.49 -17.51
N TRP A 268 28.12 -13.78 -18.62
CA TRP A 268 27.38 -12.55 -18.89
C TRP A 268 25.87 -12.78 -18.98
N ALA A 269 25.42 -13.79 -19.73
CA ALA A 269 24.00 -14.14 -19.82
C ALA A 269 23.42 -14.51 -18.45
N PHE A 270 24.19 -15.27 -17.64
CA PHE A 270 23.83 -15.60 -16.27
C PHE A 270 23.68 -14.36 -15.40
N LEU A 271 24.67 -13.45 -15.40
CA LEU A 271 24.59 -12.18 -14.65
C LEU A 271 23.37 -11.36 -15.08
N LEU A 272 23.23 -11.04 -16.36
CA LEU A 272 22.17 -10.13 -16.84
C LEU A 272 20.78 -10.72 -16.60
N GLY A 273 20.59 -12.02 -16.84
CA GLY A 273 19.32 -12.70 -16.61
C GLY A 273 18.93 -12.74 -15.14
N THR A 274 19.85 -13.16 -14.28
CA THR A 274 19.58 -13.28 -12.83
C THR A 274 19.53 -11.93 -12.13
N LEU A 275 20.29 -10.93 -12.58
CA LEU A 275 20.18 -9.54 -12.12
C LEU A 275 18.82 -8.93 -12.46
N THR A 276 18.30 -9.21 -13.66
CA THR A 276 16.95 -8.78 -14.05
C THR A 276 15.88 -9.45 -13.19
N LEU A 277 15.99 -10.77 -12.94
CA LEU A 277 15.10 -11.49 -12.03
C LEU A 277 15.17 -10.92 -10.60
N TYR A 278 16.38 -10.66 -10.12
CA TYR A 278 16.60 -10.03 -8.82
C TYR A 278 15.90 -8.68 -8.73
N MET A 279 16.06 -7.82 -9.74
CA MET A 279 15.39 -6.50 -9.80
C MET A 279 13.87 -6.60 -9.90
N PHE A 280 13.35 -7.62 -10.57
CA PHE A 280 11.91 -7.89 -10.61
C PHE A 280 11.37 -8.20 -9.21
N CYS A 281 12.00 -9.15 -8.50
CA CYS A 281 11.61 -9.51 -7.14
C CYS A 281 11.75 -8.31 -6.20
N TRP A 282 12.86 -7.57 -6.31
CA TRP A 282 13.15 -6.38 -5.50
C TRP A 282 12.09 -5.29 -5.68
N GLU A 283 11.78 -4.93 -6.91
CA GLU A 283 10.80 -3.87 -7.17
C GLU A 283 9.38 -4.29 -6.86
N TRP A 284 9.01 -5.56 -7.07
CA TRP A 284 7.71 -6.04 -6.63
C TRP A 284 7.58 -6.07 -5.10
N PHE A 285 8.62 -6.45 -4.35
CA PHE A 285 8.59 -6.42 -2.89
C PHE A 285 8.31 -5.01 -2.34
N PHE A 286 9.04 -4.03 -2.85
CA PHE A 286 8.97 -2.65 -2.38
C PHE A 286 7.74 -1.91 -2.93
N ARG A 287 7.54 -1.92 -4.26
CA ARG A 287 6.47 -1.14 -4.92
C ARG A 287 5.18 -1.93 -5.06
N GLY A 288 5.23 -3.25 -5.05
CA GLY A 288 4.07 -4.12 -5.08
C GLY A 288 3.57 -4.42 -3.66
N PHE A 289 4.24 -5.35 -2.98
CA PHE A 289 3.86 -5.87 -1.67
C PHE A 289 3.80 -4.77 -0.60
N MET A 290 4.90 -4.05 -0.36
CA MET A 290 5.00 -3.11 0.76
C MET A 290 4.21 -1.81 0.52
N LEU A 291 4.42 -1.15 -0.63
CA LEU A 291 3.73 0.11 -0.96
C LEU A 291 2.21 -0.07 -0.97
N PHE A 292 1.68 -1.00 -1.77
CA PHE A 292 0.24 -1.16 -1.89
C PHE A 292 -0.38 -1.89 -0.70
N GLY A 293 0.34 -2.83 -0.07
CA GLY A 293 -0.11 -3.52 1.14
C GLY A 293 -0.25 -2.58 2.35
N THR A 294 0.55 -1.51 2.43
CA THR A 294 0.42 -0.53 3.52
C THR A 294 -0.53 0.62 3.19
N ALA A 295 -0.71 0.94 1.90
CA ALA A 295 -1.48 2.11 1.48
C ALA A 295 -2.97 2.04 1.83
N GLN A 296 -3.51 0.83 2.02
CA GLN A 296 -4.89 0.63 2.47
C GLN A 296 -5.13 1.17 3.88
N GLY A 297 -4.17 0.97 4.79
CA GLY A 297 -4.27 1.39 6.19
C GLY A 297 -3.66 2.76 6.48
N LEU A 298 -2.56 3.10 5.82
CA LEU A 298 -1.77 4.31 6.11
C LEU A 298 -1.99 5.45 5.10
N GLY A 299 -2.61 5.16 3.95
CA GLY A 299 -2.69 6.08 2.83
C GLY A 299 -1.37 6.23 2.06
N ALA A 300 -1.47 6.83 0.88
CA ALA A 300 -0.39 6.86 -0.10
C ALA A 300 0.91 7.49 0.40
N VAL A 301 0.83 8.66 1.04
CA VAL A 301 2.00 9.47 1.41
C VAL A 301 2.87 8.74 2.43
N LEU A 302 2.24 8.24 3.50
CA LEU A 302 2.96 7.52 4.55
C LEU A 302 3.51 6.19 4.03
N SER A 303 2.74 5.47 3.20
CA SER A 303 3.23 4.24 2.56
C SER A 303 4.43 4.47 1.65
N ILE A 304 4.45 5.54 0.85
CA ILE A 304 5.61 5.90 0.03
C ILE A 304 6.82 6.20 0.92
N ALA A 305 6.64 6.94 2.00
CA ALA A 305 7.73 7.29 2.92
C ALA A 305 8.29 6.07 3.65
N VAL A 306 7.43 5.20 4.21
CA VAL A 306 7.84 4.00 4.95
C VAL A 306 8.56 3.02 4.02
N GLN A 307 8.03 2.79 2.82
CA GLN A 307 8.68 1.91 1.84
C GLN A 307 10.01 2.49 1.35
N ALA A 308 10.09 3.81 1.11
CA ALA A 308 11.33 4.46 0.68
C ALA A 308 12.41 4.42 1.78
N GLY A 309 12.01 4.59 3.04
CA GLY A 309 12.89 4.46 4.19
C GLY A 309 13.49 3.06 4.28
N LEU A 310 12.66 2.01 4.23
CA LEU A 310 13.16 0.63 4.26
C LEU A 310 14.03 0.31 3.04
N PHE A 311 13.63 0.74 1.84
CA PHE A 311 14.42 0.59 0.62
C PHE A 311 15.80 1.25 0.72
N GLY A 312 15.89 2.46 1.29
CA GLY A 312 17.18 3.12 1.52
C GLY A 312 18.04 2.39 2.55
N LEU A 313 17.43 1.90 3.65
CA LEU A 313 18.13 1.14 4.68
C LEU A 313 18.71 -0.18 4.17
N THR A 314 18.04 -0.88 3.24
CA THR A 314 18.59 -2.10 2.64
C THR A 314 19.77 -1.87 1.69
N HIS A 315 20.10 -0.61 1.38
CA HIS A 315 21.32 -0.25 0.68
C HIS A 315 22.49 0.05 1.63
N TYR A 316 22.32 -0.15 2.94
CA TYR A 316 23.40 0.00 3.90
C TYR A 316 24.57 -0.92 3.55
N GLY A 317 25.79 -0.37 3.59
CA GLY A 317 27.03 -1.08 3.22
C GLY A 317 27.41 -0.95 1.74
N LYS A 318 26.55 -0.39 0.89
CA LYS A 318 26.90 -0.03 -0.50
C LYS A 318 27.67 1.29 -0.56
N PRO A 319 28.32 1.61 -1.70
CA PRO A 319 29.01 2.89 -1.87
C PRO A 319 28.13 4.09 -1.48
N PRO A 320 28.66 5.12 -0.78
CA PRO A 320 27.84 6.15 -0.14
C PRO A 320 26.86 6.86 -1.08
N PHE A 321 27.27 7.14 -2.31
CA PHE A 321 26.39 7.77 -3.30
C PHE A 321 25.14 6.90 -3.57
N GLU A 322 25.31 5.59 -3.72
CA GLU A 322 24.20 4.68 -3.95
C GLU A 322 23.31 4.55 -2.72
N MET A 323 23.89 4.42 -1.53
CA MET A 323 23.13 4.34 -0.28
C MET A 323 22.24 5.58 -0.07
N TRP A 324 22.78 6.79 -0.23
CA TRP A 324 22.00 8.01 -0.02
C TRP A 324 21.02 8.29 -1.14
N SER A 325 21.40 8.06 -2.40
CA SER A 325 20.48 8.21 -3.53
C SER A 325 19.35 7.16 -3.51
N ALA A 326 19.53 6.02 -2.85
CA ALA A 326 18.48 5.01 -2.69
C ALA A 326 17.25 5.55 -1.92
N PHE A 327 17.41 6.43 -0.92
CA PHE A 327 16.25 7.05 -0.26
C PHE A 327 15.44 7.93 -1.23
N ALA A 328 16.13 8.76 -2.02
CA ALA A 328 15.50 9.61 -3.03
C ALA A 328 14.85 8.77 -4.16
N GLY A 329 15.57 7.76 -4.66
CA GLY A 329 15.05 6.79 -5.63
C GLY A 329 13.85 6.02 -5.06
N GLY A 330 13.90 5.67 -3.78
CA GLY A 330 12.81 5.15 -2.94
C GLY A 330 11.51 5.92 -3.14
N LEU A 331 11.58 7.23 -2.87
CA LEU A 331 10.47 8.17 -2.95
C LEU A 331 10.00 8.38 -4.40
N VAL A 332 10.92 8.55 -5.35
CA VAL A 332 10.59 8.78 -6.76
C VAL A 332 9.89 7.56 -7.36
N LEU A 333 10.49 6.38 -7.23
CA LEU A 333 9.92 5.13 -7.76
C LEU A 333 8.64 4.74 -7.04
N GLY A 334 8.55 4.96 -5.72
CA GLY A 334 7.32 4.75 -4.95
C GLY A 334 6.17 5.65 -5.42
N THR A 335 6.45 6.94 -5.63
CA THR A 335 5.48 7.90 -6.18
C THR A 335 5.04 7.50 -7.59
N LEU A 336 6.00 7.10 -8.44
CA LEU A 336 5.71 6.66 -9.80
C LEU A 336 4.83 5.42 -9.81
N ALA A 337 5.16 4.41 -8.99
CA ALA A 337 4.39 3.20 -8.88
C ALA A 337 2.96 3.47 -8.39
N TRP A 338 2.80 4.36 -7.41
CA TRP A 338 1.48 4.79 -6.93
C TRP A 338 0.65 5.45 -8.04
N ARG A 339 1.24 6.38 -8.80
CA ARG A 339 0.55 7.11 -9.89
C ARG A 339 0.17 6.21 -11.05
N GLU A 340 1.07 5.30 -11.44
CA GLU A 340 0.82 4.34 -12.52
C GLU A 340 0.02 3.13 -12.05
N LYS A 341 -0.21 2.99 -10.73
CA LYS A 341 -0.90 1.85 -10.10
C LYS A 341 -0.21 0.53 -10.46
N SER A 342 1.11 0.56 -10.62
CA SER A 342 1.91 -0.52 -11.18
C SER A 342 3.35 -0.45 -10.69
N PHE A 343 3.96 -1.58 -10.32
CA PHE A 343 5.39 -1.63 -10.02
C PHE A 343 6.26 -1.71 -11.29
N ALA A 344 5.67 -2.07 -12.44
CA ALA A 344 6.37 -2.28 -13.70
C ALA A 344 7.29 -1.12 -14.14
N PRO A 345 6.89 0.16 -14.10
CA PRO A 345 7.80 1.24 -14.47
C PRO A 345 9.02 1.30 -13.56
N ALA A 346 8.86 1.07 -12.25
CA ALA A 346 9.98 1.04 -11.31
C ALA A 346 10.92 -0.15 -11.57
N PHE A 347 10.35 -1.32 -11.84
CA PHE A 347 11.11 -2.50 -12.31
C PHE A 347 11.98 -2.19 -13.52
N PHE A 348 11.41 -1.66 -14.60
CA PHE A 348 12.20 -1.37 -15.81
C PHE A 348 13.28 -0.33 -15.56
N ILE A 349 12.99 0.74 -14.81
CA ILE A 349 13.99 1.77 -14.47
C ILE A 349 15.15 1.13 -13.70
N HIS A 350 14.84 0.40 -12.64
CA HIS A 350 15.86 -0.12 -11.73
C HIS A 350 16.68 -1.23 -12.39
N ALA A 351 16.03 -2.11 -13.16
CA ALA A 351 16.71 -3.12 -13.96
C ALA A 351 17.67 -2.48 -14.97
N LEU A 352 17.23 -1.49 -15.74
CA LEU A 352 18.10 -0.82 -16.72
C LEU A 352 19.29 -0.11 -16.06
N ILE A 353 19.08 0.53 -14.90
CA ILE A 353 20.16 1.15 -14.12
C ILE A 353 21.20 0.09 -13.72
N HIS A 354 20.78 -1.03 -13.13
CA HIS A 354 21.71 -2.08 -12.69
C HIS A 354 22.39 -2.82 -13.85
N LEU A 355 21.70 -3.04 -14.96
CA LEU A 355 22.30 -3.61 -16.16
C LEU A 355 23.36 -2.66 -16.74
N THR A 356 23.10 -1.35 -16.75
CA THR A 356 24.06 -0.35 -17.21
C THR A 356 25.26 -0.26 -16.28
N LEU A 357 25.03 -0.29 -14.96
CA LEU A 357 26.08 -0.36 -13.95
C LEU A 357 26.97 -1.58 -14.18
N ALA A 358 26.38 -2.76 -14.36
CA ALA A 358 27.10 -4.00 -14.63
C ALA A 358 27.95 -3.91 -15.92
N VAL A 359 27.47 -3.23 -16.96
CA VAL A 359 28.28 -3.02 -18.18
C VAL A 359 29.40 -2.01 -17.93
N PHE A 360 29.11 -0.86 -17.31
CA PHE A 360 30.07 0.24 -17.15
C PHE A 360 31.19 -0.03 -16.15
N ILE A 361 30.98 -0.90 -15.15
CA ILE A 361 32.07 -1.33 -14.27
C ILE A 361 33.05 -2.29 -14.96
N HIS A 362 32.68 -2.92 -16.09
CA HIS A 362 33.53 -3.82 -16.87
C HIS A 362 34.22 -3.14 -18.08
N ILE A 363 33.86 -1.90 -18.41
CA ILE A 363 34.51 -1.04 -19.42
C ILE A 363 35.36 0.01 -18.71
#